data_AF-A0A935Y709-F1
#
_entry.id   AF-A0A935Y709-F1
#
_cell.length_a   1.000
_cell.length_b   1.000
_cell.length_c   1.000
_cell.angle_alpha   90.00
_cell.angle_beta   90.00
_cell.angle_gamma   90.00
#
_symmetry.space_group_name_H-M   'P 1'
#
loop_
_entity.id
_entity.type
_entity.pdbx_description
1 polymer ?
#
loop_
_entity_poly.entity_id
_entity_poly.type
_entity_poly.pdbx_seq_one_letter_code
_entity_poly.pdbx_strand_id
1 'polypeptide(L)'
;MYAQIPDQINQFDENSIKAQSEQTEYTILLSDLAENPIDVELLNESWMSIFDWFSEEEKTIILSFIAKNKPLLSKYELQVITSVPLDKIRKLMPYITINTNALYKRSWKELFQQDASRLVLRIGKSLDKESAFNLADSLPGAYVGDELKAFMQFKYALPGKLSYGFHLEKDPGEKWWGYRNTGVDFLSAHLFIDKLYKSKIKLAIGDYAIRIGQGLLLDNLFSSGRTTSFGSWIKTPLDLKPYSSLQEGNMLRGLALKARIKRRINY
;
A
#
# COMPACT_ATOMS: atom_id res chain seq x y z
N MET A 1 -12.66 -42.26 -17.86
CA MET A 1 -11.81 -41.16 -18.37
C MET A 1 -12.39 -39.88 -17.79
N TYR A 2 -11.99 -39.52 -16.57
CA TYR A 2 -12.54 -38.38 -15.83
C TYR A 2 -11.77 -37.10 -16.20
N ALA A 3 -12.52 -36.04 -16.52
CA ALA A 3 -12.02 -34.79 -17.07
C ALA A 3 -11.18 -33.98 -16.06
N GLN A 4 -9.91 -33.73 -16.41
CA GLN A 4 -8.94 -32.89 -15.69
C GLN A 4 -9.13 -31.38 -15.96
N ILE A 5 -10.38 -30.90 -16.06
CA ILE A 5 -10.68 -29.51 -16.49
C ILE A 5 -10.97 -28.52 -15.33
N PRO A 6 -11.34 -28.88 -14.07
CA PRO A 6 -11.67 -27.88 -13.04
C PRO A 6 -10.49 -27.02 -12.54
N ASP A 7 -9.29 -27.59 -12.44
CA ASP A 7 -8.18 -26.93 -11.72
C ASP A 7 -7.58 -25.74 -12.50
N GLN A 8 -7.61 -25.77 -13.83
CA GLN A 8 -7.06 -24.69 -14.64
C GLN A 8 -7.95 -23.44 -14.68
N ILE A 9 -9.27 -23.60 -14.55
CA ILE A 9 -10.23 -22.49 -14.54
C ILE A 9 -10.13 -21.73 -13.21
N ASN A 10 -10.08 -22.45 -12.09
CA ASN A 10 -9.92 -21.83 -10.76
C ASN A 10 -8.56 -21.10 -10.63
N GLN A 11 -7.47 -21.66 -11.16
CA GLN A 11 -6.17 -21.00 -11.18
C GLN A 11 -6.13 -19.77 -12.10
N PHE A 12 -6.88 -19.79 -13.20
CA PHE A 12 -6.98 -18.65 -14.12
C PHE A 12 -7.75 -17.49 -13.48
N ASP A 13 -8.87 -17.79 -12.82
CA ASP A 13 -9.67 -16.81 -12.08
C ASP A 13 -8.87 -16.22 -10.91
N GLU A 14 -8.22 -17.04 -10.08
CA GLU A 14 -7.39 -16.55 -8.97
C GLU A 14 -6.23 -15.63 -9.43
N ASN A 15 -5.55 -15.99 -10.52
CA ASN A 15 -4.46 -15.18 -11.05
C ASN A 15 -4.97 -13.86 -11.65
N SER A 16 -6.13 -13.87 -12.29
CA SER A 16 -6.76 -12.66 -12.83
C SER A 16 -7.21 -11.71 -11.70
N ILE A 17 -7.75 -12.27 -10.61
CA ILE A 17 -8.16 -11.53 -9.41
C ILE A 17 -6.95 -10.91 -8.71
N LYS A 18 -5.87 -11.68 -8.52
CA LYS A 18 -4.60 -11.18 -7.96
C LYS A 18 -4.00 -10.05 -8.80
N ALA A 19 -4.00 -10.18 -10.13
CA ALA A 19 -3.51 -9.13 -11.01
C ALA A 19 -4.37 -7.85 -10.92
N GLN A 20 -5.70 -8.00 -10.80
CA GLN A 20 -6.62 -6.88 -10.68
C GLN A 20 -6.53 -6.17 -9.32
N SER A 21 -6.27 -6.92 -8.23
CA SER A 21 -6.05 -6.36 -6.89
C SER A 21 -4.72 -5.62 -6.81
N GLU A 22 -3.63 -6.17 -7.38
CA GLU A 22 -2.32 -5.51 -7.47
C GLU A 22 -2.41 -4.20 -8.28
N GLN A 23 -3.07 -4.23 -9.44
CA GLN A 23 -3.26 -3.03 -10.27
C GLN A 23 -4.14 -1.98 -9.57
N THR A 24 -5.15 -2.42 -8.84
CA THR A 24 -5.95 -1.54 -7.99
C THR A 24 -5.08 -0.87 -6.93
N GLU A 25 -4.29 -1.66 -6.19
CA GLU A 25 -3.45 -1.15 -5.11
C GLU A 25 -2.44 -0.15 -5.63
N TYR A 26 -1.84 -0.43 -6.79
CA TYR A 26 -0.95 0.49 -7.48
C TYR A 26 -1.63 1.83 -7.83
N THR A 27 -2.83 1.75 -8.39
CA THR A 27 -3.60 2.94 -8.77
C THR A 27 -3.97 3.80 -7.56
N ILE A 28 -4.36 3.15 -6.46
CA ILE A 28 -4.66 3.83 -5.19
C ILE A 28 -3.41 4.51 -4.64
N LEU A 29 -2.27 3.81 -4.64
CA LEU A 29 -1.00 4.35 -4.16
C LEU A 29 -0.57 5.60 -4.95
N LEU A 30 -0.71 5.58 -6.27
CA LEU A 30 -0.42 6.75 -7.11
C LEU A 30 -1.42 7.89 -6.87
N SER A 31 -2.70 7.59 -6.67
CA SER A 31 -3.73 8.58 -6.33
C SER A 31 -3.38 9.28 -5.03
N ASP A 32 -3.04 8.52 -3.98
CA ASP A 32 -2.65 9.05 -2.68
C ASP A 32 -1.42 9.96 -2.78
N LEU A 33 -0.44 9.58 -3.60
CA LEU A 33 0.76 10.39 -3.87
C LEU A 33 0.47 11.64 -4.70
N ALA A 34 -0.52 11.62 -5.58
CA ALA A 34 -0.92 12.80 -6.34
C ALA A 34 -1.62 13.82 -5.45
N GLU A 35 -2.45 13.36 -4.52
CA GLU A 35 -3.11 14.22 -3.52
C GLU A 35 -2.12 14.74 -2.47
N ASN A 36 -1.13 13.93 -2.10
CA ASN A 36 -0.12 14.25 -1.09
C ASN A 36 1.30 14.05 -1.66
N PRO A 37 1.77 14.95 -2.55
CA PRO A 37 3.05 14.80 -3.21
C PRO A 37 4.22 14.85 -2.24
N ILE A 38 5.23 14.02 -2.50
CA ILE A 38 6.43 13.93 -1.67
C ILE A 38 7.39 15.08 -1.99
N ASP A 39 8.10 15.56 -0.98
CA ASP A 39 9.24 16.44 -1.21
C ASP A 39 10.28 15.74 -2.08
N VAL A 40 10.63 16.37 -3.20
CA VAL A 40 11.66 15.86 -4.12
C VAL A 40 12.98 15.59 -3.39
N GLU A 41 13.30 16.35 -2.35
CA GLU A 41 14.53 16.17 -1.58
C GLU A 41 14.50 14.97 -0.61
N LEU A 42 13.30 14.45 -0.32
CA LEU A 42 13.10 13.26 0.51
C LEU A 42 13.00 11.97 -0.31
N LEU A 43 13.01 12.07 -1.65
CA LEU A 43 13.06 10.91 -2.52
C LEU A 43 14.28 10.06 -2.20
N ASN A 44 14.03 8.77 -2.06
CA ASN A 44 15.03 7.73 -1.89
C ASN A 44 14.59 6.52 -2.73
N GLU A 45 15.42 5.48 -2.78
CA GLU A 45 15.10 4.28 -3.56
C GLU A 45 13.78 3.62 -3.18
N SER A 46 13.42 3.64 -1.89
CA SER A 46 12.14 3.08 -1.46
C SER A 46 10.97 3.86 -2.04
N TRP A 47 11.07 5.19 -2.16
CA TRP A 47 10.06 6.00 -2.84
C TRP A 47 10.10 5.81 -4.36
N MET A 48 11.30 5.75 -4.94
CA MET A 48 11.48 5.54 -6.38
C MET A 48 11.01 4.15 -6.84
N SER A 49 10.93 3.17 -5.94
CA SER A 49 10.40 1.84 -6.25
C SER A 49 8.93 1.86 -6.66
N ILE A 50 8.16 2.87 -6.25
CA ILE A 50 6.75 3.05 -6.63
C ILE A 50 6.61 3.38 -8.13
N PHE A 51 7.64 4.00 -8.71
CA PHE A 51 7.60 4.43 -10.11
C PHE A 51 8.21 3.34 -10.99
N ASP A 52 7.42 2.30 -11.24
CA ASP A 52 7.79 1.11 -12.02
C ASP A 52 8.16 1.40 -13.49
N TRP A 53 7.78 2.57 -13.99
CA TRP A 53 8.12 3.06 -15.33
C TRP A 53 9.55 3.61 -15.45
N PHE A 54 10.28 3.73 -14.33
CA PHE A 54 11.72 4.00 -14.35
C PHE A 54 12.52 2.71 -14.25
N SER A 55 13.57 2.58 -15.08
CA SER A 55 14.59 1.55 -14.89
C SER A 55 15.44 1.85 -13.65
N GLU A 56 16.14 0.84 -13.14
CA GLU A 56 17.01 1.03 -11.97
C GLU A 56 18.17 2.02 -12.25
N GLU A 57 18.68 2.05 -13.49
CA GLU A 57 19.66 3.06 -13.89
C GLU A 57 19.06 4.48 -13.85
N GLU A 58 17.87 4.66 -14.41
CA GLU A 58 17.16 5.95 -14.40
C GLU A 58 16.90 6.44 -12.97
N LYS A 59 16.47 5.55 -12.07
CA LYS A 59 16.27 5.86 -10.64
C LYS A 59 17.57 6.35 -9.99
N THR A 60 18.68 5.67 -10.25
CA THR A 60 19.99 6.01 -9.70
C THR A 60 20.47 7.37 -10.19
N ILE A 61 20.28 7.67 -11.48
CA ILE A 61 20.64 8.96 -12.08
C ILE A 61 19.83 10.09 -11.43
N ILE A 62 18.52 9.93 -11.29
CA ILE A 62 17.63 10.93 -10.67
C ILE A 62 18.05 11.19 -9.22
N LEU A 63 18.24 10.14 -8.42
CA LEU A 63 18.64 10.27 -7.02
C LEU A 63 20.01 10.93 -6.86
N SER A 64 20.96 10.59 -7.74
CA SER A 64 22.29 11.21 -7.75
C SER A 64 22.24 12.68 -8.13
N PHE A 65 21.42 13.04 -9.13
CA PHE A 65 21.19 14.43 -9.53
C PHE A 65 20.60 15.24 -8.36
N ILE A 66 19.55 14.72 -7.70
CA ILE A 66 18.94 15.37 -6.54
C ILE A 66 19.99 15.56 -5.44
N ALA A 67 20.75 14.52 -5.09
CA ALA A 67 21.76 14.59 -4.04
C ALA A 67 22.85 15.64 -4.31
N LYS A 68 23.25 15.82 -5.57
CA LYS A 68 24.29 16.77 -5.98
C LYS A 68 23.80 18.22 -6.01
N ASN A 69 22.53 18.45 -6.32
CA ASN A 69 21.98 19.80 -6.57
C ASN A 69 21.07 20.31 -5.44
N LYS A 70 21.16 19.77 -4.22
CA LYS A 70 20.39 20.30 -3.09
C LYS A 70 20.91 21.68 -2.64
N PRO A 71 20.03 22.62 -2.23
CA PRO A 71 18.58 22.55 -2.34
C PRO A 71 18.10 22.83 -3.76
N LEU A 72 17.07 22.11 -4.20
CA LEU A 72 16.46 22.39 -5.51
C LEU A 72 15.60 23.66 -5.40
N LEU A 73 15.68 24.55 -6.38
CA LEU A 73 14.84 25.75 -6.48
C LEU A 73 13.49 25.43 -7.12
N SER A 74 13.47 24.48 -8.05
CA SER A 74 12.27 24.06 -8.79
C SER A 74 12.25 22.57 -9.06
N LYS A 75 11.07 21.92 -8.90
CA LYS A 75 10.91 20.48 -9.22
C LYS A 75 11.14 20.20 -10.71
N TYR A 76 11.07 21.24 -11.53
CA TYR A 76 11.35 21.20 -12.97
C TYR A 76 12.83 21.07 -13.30
N GLU A 77 13.75 21.26 -12.34
CA GLU A 77 15.19 21.04 -12.56
C GLU A 77 15.52 19.60 -12.97
N LEU A 78 14.67 18.63 -12.60
CA LEU A 78 14.81 17.24 -13.04
C LEU A 78 14.71 17.07 -14.56
N GLN A 79 14.12 18.03 -15.29
CA GLN A 79 14.02 17.98 -16.75
C GLN A 79 15.38 18.23 -17.44
N VAL A 80 16.39 18.71 -16.71
CA VAL A 80 17.75 18.90 -17.22
C VAL A 80 18.50 17.57 -17.38
N ILE A 81 18.01 16.50 -16.77
CA ILE A 81 18.62 15.17 -16.84
C ILE A 81 18.42 14.59 -18.25
N THR A 82 19.40 14.79 -19.13
CA THR A 82 19.34 14.34 -20.54
C THR A 82 19.37 12.82 -20.69
N SER A 83 19.86 12.09 -19.68
CA SER A 83 19.94 10.63 -19.69
C SER A 83 18.62 9.92 -19.37
N VAL A 84 17.56 10.65 -19.00
CA VAL A 84 16.24 10.08 -18.71
C VAL A 84 15.22 10.71 -19.67
N PRO A 85 14.35 9.92 -20.32
CA PRO A 85 13.32 10.46 -21.21
C PRO A 85 12.45 11.51 -20.52
N LEU A 86 12.28 12.67 -21.17
CA LEU A 86 11.54 13.81 -20.63
C LEU A 86 10.09 13.45 -20.26
N ASP A 87 9.45 12.58 -21.03
CA ASP A 87 8.07 12.15 -20.76
C ASP A 87 7.94 11.37 -19.44
N LYS A 88 8.95 10.57 -19.09
CA LYS A 88 8.98 9.88 -17.79
C LYS A 88 9.17 10.87 -16.64
N ILE A 89 10.05 11.86 -16.80
CA ILE A 89 10.23 12.93 -15.81
C ILE A 89 8.94 13.75 -15.65
N ARG A 90 8.26 14.07 -16.75
CA ARG A 90 6.95 14.76 -16.71
C ARG A 90 5.89 13.93 -15.98
N LYS A 91 5.87 12.61 -16.20
CA LYS A 91 4.98 11.68 -15.48
C LYS A 91 5.23 11.69 -13.97
N LEU A 92 6.45 11.96 -13.50
CA LEU A 92 6.78 12.07 -12.08
C LEU A 92 6.27 13.37 -11.42
N MET A 93 6.10 14.45 -12.19
CA MET A 93 5.79 15.80 -11.66
C MET A 93 4.55 15.92 -10.76
N PRO A 94 3.45 15.18 -10.97
CA PRO A 94 2.28 15.26 -10.09
C PRO A 94 2.55 14.70 -8.69
N TYR A 95 3.49 13.77 -8.55
CA TYR A 95 3.75 13.04 -7.32
C TYR A 95 4.82 13.69 -6.44
N ILE A 96 5.46 14.75 -6.93
CA ILE A 96 6.57 15.43 -6.25
C ILE A 96 6.32 16.93 -6.10
N THR A 97 6.86 17.49 -5.04
CA THR A 97 6.80 18.93 -4.74
C THR A 97 8.11 19.43 -4.14
N ILE A 98 8.28 20.74 -4.04
CA ILE A 98 9.39 21.36 -3.32
C ILE A 98 8.87 21.92 -2.00
N ASN A 99 9.62 21.65 -0.94
CA ASN A 99 9.43 22.25 0.38
C ASN A 99 8.11 21.86 1.06
N THR A 100 7.99 20.58 1.41
CA THR A 100 6.89 20.05 2.24
C THR A 100 7.07 20.32 3.73
N ASN A 101 8.07 21.09 4.16
CA ASN A 101 8.27 21.41 5.58
C ASN A 101 7.01 22.01 6.22
N ALA A 102 6.10 22.59 5.42
CA ALA A 102 4.78 23.01 5.88
C ALA A 102 3.88 21.84 6.33
N LEU A 103 3.79 20.73 5.60
CA LEU A 103 2.86 19.63 5.92
C LEU A 103 3.25 18.89 7.21
N TYR A 104 4.55 18.60 7.40
CA TYR A 104 5.04 17.87 8.57
C TYR A 104 5.16 18.71 9.85
N LYS A 105 5.08 20.05 9.76
CA LYS A 105 5.12 20.98 10.90
C LYS A 105 3.76 21.55 11.30
N ARG A 106 2.72 21.38 10.47
CA ARG A 106 1.35 21.83 10.80
C ARG A 106 0.87 21.24 12.12
N SER A 107 -0.02 21.92 12.82
CA SER A 107 -0.62 21.42 14.07
C SER A 107 -1.64 20.30 13.79
N TRP A 108 -2.10 19.57 14.81
CA TRP A 108 -3.19 18.60 14.63
C TRP A 108 -4.48 19.30 14.17
N LYS A 109 -4.75 20.51 14.70
CA LYS A 109 -5.94 21.30 14.41
C LYS A 109 -6.02 21.77 12.94
N GLU A 110 -4.88 22.12 12.34
CA GLU A 110 -4.82 22.55 10.93
C GLU A 110 -5.03 21.38 9.95
N LEU A 111 -4.67 20.16 10.36
CA LEU A 111 -4.76 18.98 9.51
C LEU A 111 -6.14 18.30 9.59
N PHE A 112 -6.81 18.34 10.74
CA PHE A 112 -8.20 17.88 10.85
C PHE A 112 -9.20 18.77 10.09
N GLN A 113 -8.79 19.96 9.65
CA GLN A 113 -9.59 20.83 8.77
C GLN A 113 -9.45 20.46 7.28
N GLN A 114 -8.51 19.58 6.93
CA GLN A 114 -8.38 19.07 5.57
C GLN A 114 -9.24 17.82 5.40
N ASP A 115 -9.86 17.69 4.23
CA ASP A 115 -10.43 16.40 3.85
C ASP A 115 -9.28 15.45 3.54
N ALA A 116 -9.07 14.49 4.43
CA ALA A 116 -8.05 13.46 4.35
C ALA A 116 -8.68 12.06 4.32
N SER A 117 -9.99 12.01 4.07
CA SER A 117 -10.79 10.80 4.06
C SER A 117 -11.00 10.30 2.62
N ARG A 118 -10.94 8.99 2.46
CA ARG A 118 -11.18 8.31 1.19
C ARG A 118 -12.08 7.11 1.43
N LEU A 119 -13.14 7.01 0.65
CA LEU A 119 -14.06 5.88 0.64
C LEU A 119 -14.11 5.30 -0.77
N VAL A 120 -13.87 3.99 -0.90
CA VAL A 120 -14.07 3.24 -2.12
C VAL A 120 -15.07 2.14 -1.87
N LEU A 121 -16.09 2.11 -2.70
CA LEU A 121 -17.12 1.08 -2.73
C LEU A 121 -17.14 0.43 -4.10
N ARG A 122 -17.16 -0.89 -4.14
CA ARG A 122 -17.41 -1.65 -5.38
C ARG A 122 -18.39 -2.76 -5.07
N ILE A 123 -19.35 -2.93 -5.97
CA ILE A 123 -20.35 -3.97 -5.92
C ILE A 123 -20.34 -4.64 -7.29
N GLY A 124 -20.20 -5.95 -7.31
CA GLY A 124 -20.17 -6.75 -8.52
C GLY A 124 -21.05 -7.97 -8.37
N LYS A 125 -21.60 -8.43 -9.49
CA LYS A 125 -22.28 -9.71 -9.58
C LYS A 125 -21.58 -10.52 -10.67
N SER A 126 -21.24 -11.77 -10.39
CA SER A 126 -20.70 -12.67 -11.41
C SER A 126 -21.82 -13.09 -12.36
N LEU A 127 -21.59 -12.96 -13.67
CA LEU A 127 -22.59 -13.28 -14.70
C LEU A 127 -22.57 -14.78 -15.09
N ASP A 128 -21.51 -15.52 -14.74
CA ASP A 128 -21.20 -16.82 -15.35
C ASP A 128 -21.54 -18.06 -14.49
N LYS A 129 -22.34 -17.93 -13.42
CA LYS A 129 -22.54 -19.02 -12.44
C LYS A 129 -23.99 -19.51 -12.25
N GLU A 130 -24.79 -19.54 -13.31
CA GLU A 130 -26.02 -20.37 -13.28
C GLU A 130 -25.72 -21.86 -13.04
N SER A 131 -24.50 -22.35 -13.29
CA SER A 131 -24.14 -23.76 -13.07
C SER A 131 -23.62 -24.09 -11.65
N ALA A 132 -22.85 -23.19 -11.03
CA ALA A 132 -22.20 -23.46 -9.74
C ALA A 132 -23.16 -23.34 -8.53
N PHE A 133 -24.17 -22.47 -8.62
CA PHE A 133 -25.18 -22.32 -7.56
C PHE A 133 -26.25 -23.43 -7.65
N ASN A 134 -26.61 -23.88 -8.86
CA ASN A 134 -27.56 -24.98 -9.08
C ASN A 134 -26.99 -26.37 -8.74
N LEU A 135 -25.67 -26.54 -8.69
CA LEU A 135 -25.01 -27.77 -8.18
C LEU A 135 -24.96 -27.84 -6.64
N ALA A 136 -25.22 -26.72 -5.96
CA ALA A 136 -25.12 -26.59 -4.52
C ALA A 136 -26.25 -27.32 -3.78
N ASP A 137 -27.43 -27.49 -4.39
CA ASP A 137 -28.56 -28.22 -3.79
C ASP A 137 -28.31 -29.72 -3.60
N SER A 138 -27.24 -30.28 -4.19
CA SER A 138 -26.94 -31.72 -4.14
C SER A 138 -25.69 -32.10 -3.33
N LEU A 139 -24.97 -31.14 -2.73
CA LEU A 139 -23.73 -31.42 -1.99
C LEU A 139 -23.68 -30.71 -0.62
N PRO A 140 -23.26 -31.40 0.47
CA PRO A 140 -22.99 -30.76 1.74
C PRO A 140 -21.76 -29.83 1.61
N GLY A 141 -21.98 -28.52 1.68
CA GLY A 141 -20.96 -27.49 1.38
C GLY A 141 -21.46 -26.36 0.47
N ALA A 142 -22.74 -26.39 0.08
CA ALA A 142 -23.43 -25.35 -0.68
C ALA A 142 -23.11 -23.93 -0.17
N TYR A 143 -22.84 -23.02 -1.11
CA TYR A 143 -22.67 -21.58 -0.86
C TYR A 143 -23.82 -21.06 0.02
N VAL A 144 -23.49 -20.62 1.25
CA VAL A 144 -24.51 -20.26 2.25
C VAL A 144 -24.87 -18.76 2.18
N GLY A 145 -24.16 -17.99 1.36
CA GLY A 145 -24.30 -16.54 1.18
C GLY A 145 -24.82 -16.12 -0.20
N ASP A 146 -24.94 -14.81 -0.41
CA ASP A 146 -25.47 -14.24 -1.66
C ASP A 146 -24.40 -14.15 -2.77
N GLU A 147 -24.84 -14.03 -4.03
CA GLU A 147 -23.97 -13.93 -5.23
C GLU A 147 -23.22 -12.60 -5.35
N LEU A 148 -23.38 -11.68 -4.39
CA LEU A 148 -22.82 -10.33 -4.47
C LEU A 148 -21.35 -10.36 -4.06
N LYS A 149 -20.47 -9.90 -4.95
CA LYS A 149 -19.12 -9.50 -4.59
C LYS A 149 -19.16 -8.06 -4.09
N ALA A 150 -18.61 -7.80 -2.92
CA ALA A 150 -18.60 -6.47 -2.34
C ALA A 150 -17.23 -6.11 -1.80
N PHE A 151 -16.80 -4.89 -2.08
CA PHE A 151 -15.54 -4.33 -1.62
C PHE A 151 -15.79 -2.95 -1.03
N MET A 152 -15.29 -2.73 0.17
CA MET A 152 -15.33 -1.45 0.86
C MET A 152 -13.96 -1.14 1.46
N GLN A 153 -13.42 0.02 1.14
CA GLN A 153 -12.22 0.57 1.76
C GLN A 153 -12.50 1.98 2.26
N PHE A 154 -12.30 2.19 3.55
CA PHE A 154 -12.25 3.51 4.13
C PHE A 154 -10.83 3.78 4.66
N LYS A 155 -10.29 4.95 4.35
CA LYS A 155 -8.98 5.39 4.81
C LYS A 155 -9.04 6.86 5.18
N TYR A 156 -8.48 7.19 6.34
CA TYR A 156 -8.19 8.54 6.74
C TYR A 156 -6.69 8.65 7.00
N ALA A 157 -5.99 9.53 6.29
CA ALA A 157 -4.53 9.63 6.39
C ALA A 157 -4.05 11.08 6.47
N LEU A 158 -3.47 11.43 7.62
CA LEU A 158 -2.71 12.67 7.82
C LEU A 158 -1.22 12.38 7.65
N PRO A 159 -0.59 12.87 6.55
CA PRO A 159 0.81 12.58 6.25
C PRO A 159 1.74 12.88 7.43
N GLY A 160 2.54 11.87 7.81
CA GLY A 160 3.53 11.99 8.89
C GLY A 160 2.97 12.11 10.31
N LYS A 161 1.67 11.83 10.52
CA LYS A 161 1.04 11.91 11.85
C LYS A 161 0.16 10.72 12.20
N LEU A 162 -0.93 10.52 11.46
CA LEU A 162 -2.01 9.60 11.81
C LEU A 162 -2.52 8.94 10.55
N SER A 163 -2.82 7.66 10.60
CA SER A 163 -3.58 6.96 9.58
C SER A 163 -4.49 5.96 10.26
N TYR A 164 -5.76 5.91 9.88
CA TYR A 164 -6.64 4.83 10.28
C TYR A 164 -7.53 4.44 9.11
N GLY A 165 -7.99 3.21 9.09
CA GLY A 165 -8.80 2.71 8.01
C GLY A 165 -9.31 1.30 8.29
N PHE A 166 -10.21 0.87 7.44
CA PHE A 166 -10.68 -0.50 7.42
C PHE A 166 -10.99 -0.94 5.99
N HIS A 167 -10.77 -2.21 5.72
CA HIS A 167 -11.05 -2.89 4.47
C HIS A 167 -11.98 -4.06 4.73
N LEU A 168 -12.97 -4.20 3.86
CA LEU A 168 -13.88 -5.33 3.83
C LEU A 168 -13.96 -5.82 2.39
N GLU A 169 -13.64 -7.09 2.18
CA GLU A 169 -13.91 -7.80 0.94
C GLU A 169 -14.78 -9.01 1.26
N LYS A 170 -15.82 -9.18 0.46
CA LYS A 170 -16.75 -10.30 0.52
C LYS A 170 -16.84 -10.91 -0.87
N ASP A 171 -16.68 -12.21 -0.94
CA ASP A 171 -16.85 -12.97 -2.17
C ASP A 171 -18.27 -13.52 -2.35
N PRO A 172 -18.65 -13.88 -3.60
CA PRO A 172 -19.91 -14.54 -3.87
C PRO A 172 -20.05 -15.85 -3.08
N GLY A 173 -21.18 -16.03 -2.40
CA GLY A 173 -21.50 -17.20 -1.59
C GLY A 173 -21.06 -17.12 -0.13
N GLU A 174 -20.42 -16.02 0.28
CA GLU A 174 -20.05 -15.72 1.66
C GLU A 174 -21.15 -14.97 2.44
N LYS A 175 -21.14 -15.09 3.77
CA LYS A 175 -22.10 -14.39 4.62
C LYS A 175 -21.54 -13.04 5.07
N TRP A 176 -22.33 -11.98 4.97
CA TRP A 176 -21.97 -10.67 5.51
C TRP A 176 -21.60 -10.73 7.00
N TRP A 177 -22.39 -11.43 7.83
CA TRP A 177 -22.13 -11.60 9.26
C TRP A 177 -22.67 -12.96 9.76
N GLY A 178 -21.93 -13.59 10.68
CA GLY A 178 -22.36 -14.79 11.40
C GLY A 178 -22.31 -14.60 12.92
N TYR A 179 -23.14 -15.37 13.65
CA TYR A 179 -23.28 -15.29 15.12
C TYR A 179 -21.97 -15.59 15.90
N ARG A 180 -20.98 -16.22 15.24
CA ARG A 180 -19.68 -16.61 15.85
C ARG A 180 -18.44 -16.16 15.08
N ASN A 181 -18.56 -15.67 13.84
CA ASN A 181 -17.44 -15.13 13.07
C ASN A 181 -17.95 -14.18 11.97
N THR A 182 -17.14 -13.21 11.57
CA THR A 182 -17.38 -12.43 10.34
C THR A 182 -17.26 -13.40 9.18
N GLY A 183 -18.35 -13.61 8.44
CA GLY A 183 -18.41 -14.60 7.36
C GLY A 183 -17.86 -14.09 6.03
N VAL A 184 -17.11 -12.99 6.06
CA VAL A 184 -16.45 -12.33 4.94
C VAL A 184 -15.00 -12.80 4.89
N ASP A 185 -14.47 -13.00 3.69
CA ASP A 185 -13.12 -13.53 3.46
C ASP A 185 -12.05 -12.63 4.08
N PHE A 186 -12.21 -11.31 3.89
CA PHE A 186 -11.20 -10.35 4.31
C PHE A 186 -11.80 -9.16 5.08
N LEU A 187 -11.39 -9.04 6.34
CA LEU A 187 -11.66 -7.87 7.18
C LEU A 187 -10.34 -7.38 7.79
N SER A 188 -9.94 -6.17 7.42
CA SER A 188 -8.75 -5.52 7.96
C SER A 188 -9.08 -4.18 8.59
N ALA A 189 -8.43 -3.83 9.69
CA ALA A 189 -8.55 -2.51 10.30
C ALA A 189 -7.25 -2.08 10.96
N HIS A 190 -6.88 -0.82 10.80
CA HIS A 190 -5.65 -0.28 11.37
C HIS A 190 -5.84 1.11 11.97
N LEU A 191 -5.02 1.39 12.99
CA LEU A 191 -4.77 2.72 13.54
C LEU A 191 -3.27 2.87 13.71
N PHE A 192 -2.71 3.90 13.10
CA PHE A 192 -1.28 4.15 13.03
C PHE A 192 -0.95 5.59 13.38
N ILE A 193 0.00 5.78 14.28
CA ILE A 193 0.49 7.08 14.73
C ILE A 193 2.00 7.14 14.45
N ASP A 194 2.43 8.02 13.54
CA ASP A 194 3.83 8.14 13.13
C ASP A 194 4.68 8.93 14.13
N LYS A 195 4.06 9.86 14.87
CA LYS A 195 4.70 10.64 15.93
C LYS A 195 3.75 10.84 17.10
N LEU A 196 3.90 10.00 18.12
CA LEU A 196 3.24 10.20 19.40
C LEU A 196 3.93 11.36 20.15
N TYR A 197 3.33 12.55 20.12
CA TYR A 197 3.84 13.77 20.76
C TYR A 197 5.23 14.21 20.24
N LYS A 198 5.99 14.99 21.02
CA LYS A 198 7.37 15.44 20.71
C LYS A 198 8.39 14.28 20.62
N SER A 199 7.96 13.04 20.82
CA SER A 199 8.81 11.84 20.84
C SER A 199 8.85 11.20 19.45
N LYS A 200 10.00 10.63 19.06
CA LYS A 200 10.15 9.85 17.81
C LYS A 200 9.60 8.41 17.98
N ILE A 201 8.40 8.29 18.53
CA ILE A 201 7.72 7.01 18.79
C ILE A 201 6.62 6.83 17.75
N LYS A 202 6.64 5.67 17.07
CA LYS A 202 5.55 5.20 16.21
C LYS A 202 4.73 4.13 16.93
N LEU A 203 3.42 4.14 16.73
CA LEU A 203 2.48 3.16 17.28
C LEU A 203 1.58 2.63 16.17
N ALA A 204 1.40 1.32 16.12
CA ALA A 204 0.44 0.64 15.25
C ALA A 204 -0.47 -0.24 16.10
N ILE A 205 -1.78 -0.18 15.83
CA ILE A 205 -2.82 -0.97 16.49
C ILE A 205 -3.72 -1.55 15.39
N GLY A 206 -4.10 -2.82 15.55
CA GLY A 206 -4.82 -3.57 14.51
C GLY A 206 -3.84 -4.18 13.53
N ASP A 207 -4.06 -3.93 12.24
CA ASP A 207 -3.30 -4.54 11.16
C ASP A 207 -2.14 -3.65 10.70
N TYR A 208 -0.94 -4.23 10.65
CA TYR A 208 0.28 -3.49 10.31
C TYR A 208 1.29 -4.36 9.56
N ALA A 209 2.23 -3.68 8.92
CA ALA A 209 3.34 -4.28 8.20
C ALA A 209 4.67 -3.86 8.83
N ILE A 210 5.61 -4.79 8.93
CA ILE A 210 6.96 -4.56 9.43
C ILE A 210 7.96 -4.98 8.35
N ARG A 211 9.03 -4.18 8.21
CA ARG A 211 10.25 -4.55 7.50
C ARG A 211 11.42 -4.56 8.46
N ILE A 212 12.16 -5.66 8.55
CA ILE A 212 13.35 -5.79 9.40
C ILE A 212 14.55 -6.25 8.57
N GLY A 213 15.73 -5.70 8.86
CA GLY A 213 16.97 -6.14 8.24
C GLY A 213 16.96 -5.95 6.73
N GLN A 214 16.42 -4.81 6.27
CA GLN A 214 16.26 -4.49 4.84
C GLN A 214 15.27 -5.40 4.08
N GLY A 215 14.50 -6.20 4.80
CA GLY A 215 13.58 -7.20 4.24
C GLY A 215 14.14 -8.62 4.24
N LEU A 216 15.37 -8.82 4.73
CA LEU A 216 15.99 -10.16 4.82
C LEU A 216 15.45 -11.00 5.98
N LEU A 217 14.99 -10.34 7.06
CA LEU A 217 14.45 -11.03 8.23
C LEU A 217 12.93 -11.11 8.21
N LEU A 218 12.29 -10.03 7.76
CA LEU A 218 10.84 -9.94 7.60
C LEU A 218 10.53 -8.79 6.64
N ASP A 219 9.66 -9.04 5.66
CA ASP A 219 9.13 -8.00 4.77
C ASP A 219 7.67 -8.27 4.44
N ASN A 220 6.79 -7.56 5.13
CA ASN A 220 5.34 -7.65 4.92
C ASN A 220 4.79 -6.38 4.24
N LEU A 221 5.67 -5.52 3.70
CA LEU A 221 5.23 -4.33 2.99
C LEU A 221 4.99 -4.68 1.52
N PHE A 222 3.87 -4.19 0.99
CA PHE A 222 3.64 -4.18 -0.45
C PHE A 222 4.77 -3.45 -1.19
N SER A 223 5.28 -4.09 -2.24
CA SER A 223 6.26 -3.49 -3.16
C SER A 223 5.79 -3.65 -4.61
N SER A 224 5.31 -2.57 -5.20
CA SER A 224 5.02 -2.52 -6.63
C SER A 224 6.32 -2.34 -7.42
N GLY A 225 7.10 -3.41 -7.55
CA GLY A 225 8.33 -3.38 -8.35
C GLY A 225 8.94 -4.77 -8.49
N ARG A 226 9.14 -5.22 -9.74
CA ARG A 226 9.94 -6.41 -10.05
C ARG A 226 11.42 -6.09 -9.79
N THR A 227 11.90 -6.30 -8.58
CA THR A 227 13.34 -6.21 -8.28
C THR A 227 14.06 -7.47 -8.75
N THR A 228 14.57 -7.48 -9.98
CA THR A 228 15.38 -8.58 -10.54
C THR A 228 16.88 -8.27 -10.62
N SER A 229 17.41 -7.34 -9.82
CA SER A 229 18.87 -7.09 -9.80
C SER A 229 19.44 -6.84 -8.40
N PHE A 230 20.64 -7.39 -8.18
CA PHE A 230 21.38 -7.54 -6.92
C PHE A 230 22.11 -6.26 -6.45
N GLY A 231 21.53 -5.08 -6.66
CA GLY A 231 22.23 -3.82 -6.38
C GLY A 231 21.33 -2.70 -5.88
N SER A 232 21.09 -2.65 -4.57
CA SER A 232 21.32 -1.39 -3.83
C SER A 232 21.23 -1.61 -2.31
N TRP A 233 22.29 -1.22 -1.62
CA TRP A 233 22.48 -1.37 -0.18
C TRP A 233 22.24 -0.02 0.50
N ILE A 234 21.04 0.15 1.08
CA ILE A 234 20.75 0.59 2.46
C ILE A 234 19.25 0.95 2.50
N LYS A 235 18.41 -0.07 2.70
CA LYS A 235 17.02 0.13 3.14
C LYS A 235 17.02 0.41 4.65
N THR A 236 16.05 1.19 5.14
CA THR A 236 15.95 1.49 6.59
C THR A 236 15.87 0.17 7.37
N PRO A 237 16.74 -0.07 8.38
CA PRO A 237 16.91 -1.41 8.99
C PRO A 237 15.67 -1.91 9.75
N LEU A 238 14.76 -1.00 10.12
CA LEU A 238 13.46 -1.33 10.69
C LEU A 238 12.44 -0.32 10.18
N ASP A 239 11.36 -0.76 9.53
CA ASP A 239 10.23 0.09 9.18
C ASP A 239 8.91 -0.49 9.71
N LEU A 240 8.04 0.40 10.19
CA LEU A 240 6.73 0.06 10.73
C LEU A 240 5.71 0.95 10.00
N LYS A 241 4.75 0.32 9.32
CA LYS A 241 3.73 1.00 8.51
C LYS A 241 2.34 0.42 8.78
N PRO A 242 1.27 1.22 8.61
CA PRO A 242 -0.08 0.68 8.60
C PRO A 242 -0.23 -0.33 7.46
N TYR A 243 -1.03 -1.37 7.67
CA TYR A 243 -1.39 -2.27 6.58
C TYR A 243 -2.45 -1.58 5.71
N SER A 244 -2.14 -1.37 4.44
CA SER A 244 -3.08 -0.75 3.50
C SER A 244 -3.24 -1.55 2.19
N SER A 245 -2.69 -2.76 2.15
CA SER A 245 -2.73 -3.60 0.96
C SER A 245 -4.08 -4.31 0.86
N LEU A 246 -4.43 -4.66 -0.38
CA LEU A 246 -5.59 -5.48 -0.72
C LEU A 246 -5.24 -6.97 -0.81
N GLN A 247 -3.97 -7.32 -0.58
CA GLN A 247 -3.53 -8.70 -0.68
C GLN A 247 -3.85 -9.47 0.60
N GLU A 248 -4.46 -10.63 0.47
CA GLU A 248 -4.87 -11.42 1.62
C GLU A 248 -3.65 -12.08 2.29
N GLY A 249 -3.59 -12.05 3.61
CA GLY A 249 -2.72 -12.94 4.39
C GLY A 249 -1.29 -12.45 4.70
N ASN A 250 -0.82 -11.32 4.19
CA ASN A 250 0.56 -10.86 4.44
C ASN A 250 0.66 -9.71 5.47
N MET A 251 -0.19 -9.72 6.51
CA MET A 251 -0.24 -8.70 7.56
C MET A 251 0.06 -9.26 8.95
N LEU A 252 0.48 -8.39 9.86
CA LEU A 252 0.53 -8.70 11.30
C LEU A 252 -0.66 -8.02 11.99
N ARG A 253 -1.30 -8.71 12.94
CA ARG A 253 -2.42 -8.18 13.72
C ARG A 253 -2.05 -8.07 15.20
N GLY A 254 -2.27 -6.90 15.80
CA GLY A 254 -2.03 -6.68 17.22
C GLY A 254 -1.59 -5.24 17.54
N LEU A 255 -0.58 -5.11 18.40
CA LEU A 255 0.00 -3.82 18.80
C LEU A 255 1.51 -3.83 18.56
N ALA A 256 2.01 -2.84 17.84
CA ALA A 256 3.43 -2.65 17.61
C ALA A 256 3.89 -1.23 17.95
N LEU A 257 5.05 -1.13 18.59
CA LEU A 257 5.65 0.14 19.00
C LEU A 257 7.10 0.22 18.51
N LYS A 258 7.44 1.32 17.83
CA LYS A 258 8.81 1.63 17.41
C LYS A 258 9.28 2.88 18.14
N ALA A 259 10.27 2.73 19.01
CA ALA A 259 10.91 3.82 19.74
C ALA A 259 12.41 3.89 19.44
N ARG A 260 12.94 5.10 19.25
CA ARG A 260 14.38 5.33 19.18
C ARG A 260 14.90 5.74 20.55
N ILE A 261 15.58 4.82 21.23
CA ILE A 261 16.24 5.11 22.51
C ILE A 261 17.59 5.77 22.20
N LYS A 262 17.79 7.03 22.63
CA LYS A 262 19.12 7.65 22.62
C LYS A 262 19.89 7.12 23.82
N ARG A 263 20.90 6.28 23.58
CA ARG A 263 21.88 5.92 24.62
C ARG A 263 22.77 7.14 24.87
N ARG A 264 22.67 7.72 26.07
CA ARG A 264 23.63 8.72 26.56
C ARG A 264 24.80 7.92 27.12
N ILE A 265 25.81 7.71 26.30
CA ILE A 265 27.08 7.13 26.76
C ILE A 265 27.85 8.30 27.36
N ASN A 266 27.88 8.38 28.69
CA ASN A 266 28.81 9.25 29.38
C ASN A 266 30.17 8.52 29.38
N TYR A 267 31.17 9.13 28.76
CA TYR A 267 32.58 8.78 28.97
C TYR A 267 33.08 9.52 30.22
#